data_AF-A0A0F3QA22-F1
#
_entry.id   AF-A0A0F3QA22-F1
#
_cell.length_a   1.000
_cell.length_b   1.000
_cell.length_c   1.000
_cell.angle_alpha   90.00
_cell.angle_beta   90.00
_cell.angle_gamma   90.00
#
_symmetry.space_group_name_H-M   'P 1'
#
loop_
_entity.id
_entity.type
_entity.pdbx_description
1 polymer ?
#
loop_
_entity_poly.entity_id
_entity_poly.type
_entity_poly.pdbx_seq_one_letter_code
_entity_poly.pdbx_strand_id
1 'polypeptide(L)'
;MNQVSALISFTSMLFFLRNLTKNNELTAILSSGIHIWQVLIIPCIVTLILGIVFTTILNPIGALGLQKYDLLEAKLTKKTHNEAVISKSGLLFFEALNGKNQIIQTQFINISEKKLNNITVLFIDNNNNFLKRIDALYGIIENKSLHLNRVKVFTKDSTEAHNNLTIPTNLSVNSLVNKFTHPEMVSIWKLPKLIDELLNSGLPITNYQVYYYKQLFKPAMMIATIILASCFISLKQRDNSQEKILILGLFSGFIVYSLSEILLKVLTYNNLSLIAAILLPSMLIFFISNFIILHYKEI
;
A
#
# COMPACT_ATOMS: atom_id res chain seq x y z
N MET A 1 -0.01 1.67 8.48
CA MET A 1 0.07 3.04 9.07
C MET A 1 -0.88 4.08 8.43
N ASN A 2 -1.31 3.91 7.17
CA ASN A 2 -2.13 4.89 6.46
C ASN A 2 -3.58 5.03 6.95
N GLN A 3 -4.11 3.99 7.55
CA GLN A 3 -5.50 3.94 8.01
C GLN A 3 -5.75 4.79 9.27
N VAL A 4 -4.75 4.91 10.14
CA VAL A 4 -4.91 5.55 11.45
C VAL A 4 -4.89 7.08 11.34
N SER A 5 -4.21 7.65 10.34
CA SER A 5 -4.03 9.10 10.24
C SER A 5 -5.34 9.87 10.02
N ALA A 6 -6.26 9.32 9.22
CA ALA A 6 -7.56 9.97 8.98
C ALA A 6 -8.43 9.99 10.24
N LEU A 7 -8.37 8.91 11.04
CA LEU A 7 -9.08 8.80 12.31
C LEU A 7 -8.45 9.71 13.37
N ILE A 8 -7.12 9.80 13.44
CA ILE A 8 -6.42 10.74 14.34
C ILE A 8 -6.78 12.19 14.01
N SER A 9 -6.81 12.55 12.72
CA SER A 9 -7.21 13.89 12.28
C SER A 9 -8.65 14.19 12.70
N PHE A 10 -9.55 13.22 12.51
CA PHE A 10 -10.95 13.32 12.91
C PHE A 10 -11.13 13.51 14.43
N THR A 11 -10.49 12.66 15.24
CA THR A 11 -10.61 12.75 16.70
C THR A 11 -9.97 14.03 17.22
N SER A 12 -8.80 14.42 16.71
CA SER A 12 -8.14 15.68 17.08
C SER A 12 -9.04 16.88 16.82
N MET A 13 -9.71 16.92 15.65
CA MET A 13 -10.67 17.98 15.32
C MET A 13 -11.88 17.98 16.24
N LEU A 14 -12.45 16.80 16.58
CA LEU A 14 -13.54 16.71 17.55
C LEU A 14 -13.15 17.27 18.92
N PHE A 15 -11.97 16.92 19.42
CA PHE A 15 -11.48 17.43 20.71
C PHE A 15 -11.21 18.94 20.66
N PHE A 16 -10.63 19.44 19.57
CA PHE A 16 -10.39 20.87 19.37
C PHE A 16 -11.69 21.68 19.40
N LEU A 17 -12.70 21.27 18.62
CA LEU A 17 -14.00 21.92 18.58
C LEU A 17 -14.75 21.82 19.91
N ARG A 18 -14.63 20.68 20.60
CA ARG A 18 -15.19 20.51 21.96
C ARG A 18 -14.56 21.50 22.93
N ASN A 19 -13.25 21.68 22.90
CA ASN A 19 -12.56 22.59 23.81
C ASN A 19 -13.02 24.05 23.60
N LEU A 20 -13.07 24.48 22.34
CA LEU A 20 -13.58 25.81 21.95
C LEU A 20 -15.04 26.04 22.40
N THR A 21 -15.88 25.01 22.27
CA THR A 21 -17.29 25.08 22.67
C THR A 21 -17.44 25.10 24.19
N LYS A 22 -16.65 24.31 24.91
CA LYS A 22 -16.67 24.25 26.38
C LYS A 22 -16.26 25.58 27.01
N ASN A 23 -15.29 26.27 26.43
CA ASN A 23 -14.79 27.56 26.90
C ASN A 23 -15.61 28.77 26.42
N ASN A 24 -16.72 28.57 25.70
CA ASN A 24 -17.48 29.66 25.04
C ASN A 24 -16.67 30.50 24.03
N GLU A 25 -15.51 30.02 23.59
CA GLU A 25 -14.71 30.69 22.58
C GLU A 25 -15.38 30.61 21.20
N LEU A 26 -15.96 29.45 20.87
CA LEU A 26 -16.63 29.27 19.58
C LEU A 26 -17.88 30.15 19.44
N THR A 27 -18.68 30.26 20.50
CA THR A 27 -19.87 31.10 20.52
C THR A 27 -19.51 32.59 20.46
N ALA A 28 -18.45 33.01 21.16
CA ALA A 28 -17.92 34.37 21.08
C ALA A 28 -17.44 34.72 19.67
N ILE A 29 -16.67 33.83 19.02
CA ILE A 29 -16.18 34.02 17.64
C ILE A 29 -17.36 34.16 16.66
N LEU A 30 -18.35 33.27 16.72
CA LEU A 30 -19.52 33.34 15.82
C LEU A 30 -20.35 34.62 16.07
N SER A 31 -20.47 35.06 17.32
CA SER A 31 -21.20 36.30 17.66
C SER A 31 -20.53 37.58 17.15
N SER A 32 -19.23 37.52 16.82
CA SER A 32 -18.49 38.63 16.22
C SER A 32 -18.70 38.77 14.70
N GLY A 33 -19.55 37.94 14.09
CA GLY A 33 -19.84 37.95 12.65
C GLY A 33 -18.89 37.09 11.82
N ILE A 34 -18.04 36.28 12.46
CA ILE A 34 -17.15 35.33 11.77
C ILE A 34 -17.96 34.09 11.40
N HIS A 35 -17.95 33.73 10.12
CA HIS A 35 -18.65 32.53 9.64
C HIS A 35 -17.95 31.23 10.10
N ILE A 36 -18.72 30.16 10.31
CA ILE A 36 -18.18 28.84 10.71
C ILE A 36 -17.09 28.33 9.75
N TRP A 37 -17.23 28.59 8.45
CA TRP A 37 -16.25 28.22 7.41
C TRP A 37 -14.89 28.89 7.60
N GLN A 38 -14.86 30.12 8.12
CA GLN A 38 -13.61 30.82 8.43
C GLN A 38 -12.90 30.19 9.63
N VAL A 39 -13.65 29.67 10.61
CA VAL A 39 -13.07 28.91 11.73
C VAL A 39 -12.46 27.59 11.25
N LEU A 40 -13.08 26.95 10.26
CA LEU A 40 -12.63 25.65 9.72
C LEU A 40 -11.41 25.75 8.79
N ILE A 41 -11.13 26.93 8.21
CA ILE A 41 -10.01 27.06 7.26
C ILE A 41 -8.66 26.83 7.93
N ILE A 42 -8.48 27.28 9.17
CA ILE A 42 -7.25 27.16 9.94
C ILE A 42 -6.89 25.68 10.18
N PRO A 43 -7.75 24.84 10.79
CA PRO A 43 -7.46 23.42 10.97
C PRO A 43 -7.35 22.66 9.65
N CYS A 44 -8.04 23.09 8.58
CA CYS A 44 -7.85 22.51 7.24
C CYS A 44 -6.44 22.76 6.71
N ILE A 45 -5.91 23.98 6.81
CA ILE A 45 -4.55 24.33 6.37
C ILE A 45 -3.51 23.55 7.18
N VAL A 46 -3.62 23.52 8.50
CA VAL A 46 -2.70 22.78 9.38
C VAL A 46 -2.69 21.29 8.98
N THR A 47 -3.86 20.73 8.70
CA THR A 47 -4.00 19.32 8.32
C THR A 47 -3.50 19.03 6.93
N LEU A 48 -3.64 19.96 5.99
CA LEU A 48 -3.04 19.85 4.67
C LEU A 48 -1.51 19.79 4.78
N ILE A 49 -0.91 20.68 5.57
CA ILE A 49 0.54 20.71 5.82
C ILE A 49 0.98 19.40 6.49
N LEU A 50 0.27 18.97 7.55
CA LEU A 50 0.55 17.70 8.21
C LEU A 50 0.42 16.53 7.21
N GLY A 51 -0.64 16.47 6.40
CA GLY A 51 -0.82 15.43 5.39
C GLY A 51 0.35 15.34 4.41
N ILE A 52 0.87 16.49 3.95
CA ILE A 52 2.06 16.54 3.09
C ILE A 52 3.30 16.03 3.83
N VAL A 53 3.52 16.46 5.08
CA VAL A 53 4.64 15.98 5.90
C VAL A 53 4.54 14.47 6.16
N PHE A 54 3.34 13.97 6.45
CA PHE A 54 3.08 12.55 6.66
C PHE A 54 3.36 11.72 5.41
N THR A 55 3.07 12.27 4.24
CA THR A 55 3.29 11.55 2.97
C THR A 55 4.73 11.59 2.52
N THR A 56 5.43 12.71 2.70
CA THR A 56 6.80 12.92 2.20
C THR A 56 7.88 12.42 3.16
N ILE A 57 7.69 12.58 4.48
CA ILE A 57 8.72 12.29 5.50
C ILE A 57 8.38 11.03 6.29
N LEU A 58 7.17 10.91 6.84
CA LEU A 58 6.83 9.76 7.68
C LEU A 58 6.70 8.46 6.89
N ASN A 59 6.26 8.52 5.63
CA ASN A 59 6.21 7.34 4.77
C ASN A 59 7.58 6.67 4.54
N PRO A 60 8.63 7.37 4.05
CA PRO A 60 9.93 6.73 3.86
C PRO A 60 10.56 6.25 5.17
N ILE A 61 10.35 6.96 6.29
CA ILE A 61 10.81 6.50 7.61
C ILE A 61 10.11 5.20 7.99
N GLY A 62 8.79 5.13 7.85
CA GLY A 62 8.01 3.92 8.12
C GLY A 62 8.42 2.74 7.24
N ALA A 63 8.64 2.98 5.94
CA ALA A 63 9.11 1.98 4.99
C ALA A 63 10.48 1.40 5.39
N LEU A 64 11.44 2.26 5.77
CA LEU A 64 12.75 1.82 6.26
C LEU A 64 12.66 1.05 7.58
N GLY A 65 11.73 1.45 8.47
CA GLY A 65 11.46 0.76 9.72
C GLY A 65 10.94 -0.66 9.49
N LEU A 66 9.94 -0.82 8.62
CA LEU A 66 9.39 -2.13 8.25
C LEU A 66 10.43 -3.02 7.58
N GLN A 67 11.26 -2.49 6.67
CA GLN A 67 12.35 -3.26 6.08
C GLN A 67 13.34 -3.77 7.12
N LYS A 68 13.72 -2.95 8.10
CA LYS A 68 14.61 -3.38 9.19
C LYS A 68 13.96 -4.42 10.08
N TYR A 69 12.66 -4.28 10.35
CA TYR A 69 11.89 -5.26 11.13
C TYR A 69 11.90 -6.63 10.45
N ASP A 70 11.58 -6.69 9.16
CA ASP A 70 11.60 -7.93 8.38
C ASP A 70 12.98 -8.61 8.38
N LEU A 71 14.05 -7.82 8.22
CA LEU A 71 15.42 -8.35 8.26
C LEU A 71 15.80 -8.93 9.62
N LEU A 72 15.28 -8.34 10.71
CA LEU A 72 15.50 -8.84 12.07
C LEU A 72 14.66 -10.07 12.35
N GLU A 73 13.40 -10.09 11.92
CA GLU A 73 12.52 -11.25 12.02
C GLU A 73 13.11 -12.44 11.29
N ALA A 74 13.57 -12.25 10.04
CA ALA A 74 14.21 -13.31 9.24
C ALA A 74 15.44 -13.92 9.94
N LYS A 75 16.27 -13.09 10.57
CA LYS A 75 17.44 -13.55 11.34
C LYS A 75 17.05 -14.38 12.56
N LEU A 76 16.00 -13.97 13.28
CA LEU A 76 15.57 -14.62 14.51
C LEU A 76 14.81 -15.93 14.27
N THR A 77 13.98 -15.98 13.22
CA THR A 77 13.17 -17.17 12.94
C THR A 77 13.97 -18.29 12.27
N LYS A 78 15.22 -18.06 11.82
CA LYS A 78 16.01 -18.99 10.99
C LYS A 78 15.23 -19.54 9.77
N LYS A 79 14.12 -18.90 9.39
CA LYS A 79 13.45 -19.14 8.13
C LYS A 79 14.36 -18.50 7.09
N THR A 80 15.12 -19.33 6.38
CA THR A 80 15.71 -18.96 5.10
C THR A 80 14.56 -18.58 4.18
N HIS A 81 14.16 -17.31 4.24
CA HIS A 81 13.31 -16.75 3.22
C HIS A 81 14.13 -16.80 1.94
N ASN A 82 13.76 -17.70 1.03
CA ASN A 82 14.13 -17.62 -0.38
C ASN A 82 13.74 -16.21 -0.87
N GLU A 83 14.72 -15.30 -0.85
CA GLU A 83 14.55 -13.88 -1.20
C GLU A 83 14.19 -13.79 -2.68
N ALA A 84 13.20 -12.96 -2.99
CA ALA A 84 12.91 -12.58 -4.36
C ALA A 84 13.37 -11.13 -4.51
N VAL A 85 14.38 -10.89 -5.35
CA VAL A 85 14.92 -9.55 -5.58
C VAL A 85 14.53 -9.11 -6.98
N ILE A 86 13.93 -7.93 -7.07
CA ILE A 86 13.60 -7.30 -8.36
C ILE A 86 14.80 -6.46 -8.77
N SER A 87 15.32 -6.71 -9.97
CA SER A 87 16.38 -5.91 -10.58
C SER A 87 15.93 -5.40 -11.94
N LYS A 88 16.59 -4.35 -12.46
CA LYS A 88 16.36 -3.81 -13.81
C LYS A 88 16.49 -4.87 -14.91
N SER A 89 17.17 -5.98 -14.64
CA SER A 89 17.43 -7.09 -15.57
C SER A 89 16.45 -8.27 -15.43
N GLY A 90 15.45 -8.17 -14.55
CA GLY A 90 14.45 -9.22 -14.30
C GLY A 90 14.28 -9.58 -12.83
N LEU A 91 13.45 -10.59 -12.59
CA LEU A 91 13.15 -11.15 -11.28
C LEU A 91 14.18 -12.22 -10.93
N LEU A 92 14.81 -12.10 -9.77
CA LEU A 92 15.78 -13.04 -9.24
C LEU A 92 15.17 -13.83 -8.08
N PHE A 93 15.30 -15.15 -8.12
CA PHE A 93 14.84 -16.05 -7.08
C PHE A 93 16.01 -16.90 -6.59
N PHE A 94 16.16 -16.99 -5.27
CA PHE A 94 17.15 -17.83 -4.63
C PHE A 94 16.45 -19.05 -4.03
N GLU A 95 16.81 -20.26 -4.44
CA GLU A 95 16.33 -21.49 -3.81
C GLU A 95 17.49 -22.38 -3.38
N ALA A 96 17.36 -23.04 -2.23
CA ALA A 96 18.25 -24.12 -1.82
C ALA A 96 17.50 -25.45 -1.97
N LEU A 97 17.98 -26.32 -2.87
CA LEU A 97 17.35 -27.62 -3.17
C LEU A 97 18.44 -28.71 -3.12
N ASN A 98 18.24 -29.72 -2.26
CA ASN A 98 19.12 -30.88 -2.09
C ASN A 98 20.62 -30.51 -1.89
N GLY A 99 20.90 -29.48 -1.08
CA GLY A 99 22.27 -29.05 -0.78
C GLY A 99 22.98 -28.30 -1.92
N LYS A 100 22.24 -27.88 -2.96
CA LYS A 100 22.73 -26.99 -4.02
C LYS A 100 21.90 -25.70 -4.01
N ASN A 101 22.56 -24.57 -4.10
CA ASN A 101 21.90 -23.28 -4.25
C ASN A 101 21.62 -23.05 -5.74
N GLN A 102 20.38 -22.72 -6.08
CA GLN A 102 19.98 -22.36 -7.42
C GLN A 102 19.45 -20.92 -7.43
N ILE A 103 19.97 -20.13 -8.37
CA ILE A 103 19.49 -18.78 -8.64
C ILE A 103 18.75 -18.82 -9.96
N ILE A 104 17.46 -18.52 -9.94
CA ILE A 104 16.61 -18.47 -11.12
C ILE A 104 16.35 -17.00 -11.43
N GLN A 105 16.83 -16.54 -12.58
CA GLN A 105 16.52 -15.24 -13.14
C GLN A 105 15.49 -15.40 -14.26
N THR A 106 14.48 -14.55 -14.28
CA THR A 106 13.50 -14.49 -15.38
C THR A 106 13.20 -13.03 -15.72
N GLN A 107 13.08 -12.71 -17.00
CA GLN A 107 12.80 -11.34 -17.42
C GLN A 107 11.31 -11.02 -17.36
N PHE A 108 10.46 -11.99 -17.71
CA PHE A 108 9.02 -11.80 -17.79
C PHE A 108 8.26 -13.05 -17.32
N ILE A 109 7.13 -12.86 -16.64
CA ILE A 109 6.26 -13.92 -16.16
C ILE A 109 4.84 -13.68 -16.69
N ASN A 110 4.28 -14.66 -17.38
CA ASN A 110 2.85 -14.73 -17.68
C ASN A 110 2.17 -15.64 -16.65
N ILE A 111 1.42 -15.03 -15.73
CA ILE A 111 0.75 -15.74 -14.62
C ILE A 111 -0.38 -16.64 -15.13
N SER A 112 -1.13 -16.20 -16.15
CA SER A 112 -2.27 -16.95 -16.70
C SER A 112 -1.83 -18.28 -17.32
N GLU A 113 -0.67 -18.27 -17.99
CA GLU A 113 -0.10 -19.45 -18.66
C GLU A 113 0.94 -20.19 -17.79
N LYS A 114 1.23 -19.69 -16.58
CA LYS A 114 2.34 -20.15 -15.72
C LYS A 114 3.68 -20.23 -16.47
N LYS A 115 3.87 -19.31 -17.40
CA LYS A 115 4.98 -19.29 -18.34
C LYS A 115 6.00 -18.22 -17.93
N LEU A 116 7.26 -18.62 -17.91
CA LEU A 116 8.41 -17.77 -17.69
C LEU A 116 9.14 -17.57 -19.02
N ASN A 117 9.59 -16.36 -19.30
CA ASN A 117 10.33 -16.03 -20.53
C ASN A 117 11.74 -15.52 -20.20
N ASN A 118 12.71 -15.90 -21.03
CA ASN A 118 14.14 -15.59 -20.86
C ASN A 118 14.64 -15.95 -19.47
N ILE A 119 14.76 -17.27 -19.24
CA ILE A 119 15.13 -17.85 -17.96
C ILE A 119 16.62 -18.13 -17.95
N THR A 120 17.31 -17.71 -16.90
CA THR A 120 18.68 -18.12 -16.61
C THR A 120 18.71 -18.77 -15.24
N VAL A 121 19.09 -20.05 -15.18
CA VAL A 121 19.25 -20.80 -13.92
C VAL A 121 20.74 -21.01 -13.67
N LEU A 122 21.23 -20.47 -12.56
CA LEU A 122 22.60 -20.61 -12.10
C LEU A 122 22.63 -21.59 -10.92
N PHE A 123 23.45 -22.63 -11.01
CA PHE A 123 23.67 -23.57 -9.93
C PHE A 123 25.00 -23.28 -9.26
N ILE A 124 24.95 -23.19 -7.93
CA ILE A 124 26.06 -22.83 -7.07
C ILE A 124 26.17 -23.90 -5.98
N ASP A 125 27.39 -24.33 -5.68
CA ASP A 125 27.67 -25.26 -4.59
C ASP A 125 27.62 -24.55 -3.21
N ASN A 126 27.59 -25.31 -2.11
CA ASN A 126 27.61 -24.74 -0.74
C ASN A 126 28.84 -23.86 -0.45
N ASN A 127 29.92 -24.04 -1.21
CA ASN A 127 31.15 -23.23 -1.13
C ASN A 127 31.13 -22.00 -2.07
N ASN A 128 29.96 -21.59 -2.58
CA ASN A 128 29.79 -20.51 -3.55
C ASN A 128 30.52 -20.70 -4.90
N ASN A 129 30.90 -21.93 -5.23
CA ASN A 129 31.52 -22.25 -6.52
C ASN A 129 30.47 -22.40 -7.61
N PHE A 130 30.71 -21.77 -8.76
CA PHE A 130 29.88 -21.91 -9.95
C PHE A 130 29.95 -23.34 -10.50
N LEU A 131 28.79 -23.99 -10.64
CA LEU A 131 28.70 -25.34 -11.19
C LEU A 131 28.26 -25.34 -12.65
N LYS A 132 27.10 -24.73 -12.93
CA LYS A 132 26.50 -24.71 -14.27
C LYS A 132 25.54 -23.53 -14.41
N ARG A 133 25.38 -23.06 -15.65
CA ARG A 133 24.38 -22.06 -16.04
C ARG A 133 23.48 -22.67 -17.12
N ILE A 134 22.19 -22.46 -17.00
CA ILE A 134 21.19 -22.94 -17.94
C ILE A 134 20.40 -21.73 -18.43
N ASP A 135 20.52 -21.40 -19.71
CA ASP A 135 19.73 -20.35 -20.34
C ASP A 135 18.63 -20.98 -21.18
N ALA A 136 17.38 -20.55 -21.02
CA ALA A 136 16.23 -21.03 -21.75
C ALA A 136 15.37 -19.88 -22.28
N LEU A 137 14.80 -20.05 -23.46
CA LEU A 137 13.98 -19.01 -24.09
C LEU A 137 12.63 -18.86 -23.38
N TYR A 138 12.02 -19.97 -22.98
CA TYR A 138 10.84 -19.97 -22.13
C TYR A 138 10.77 -21.26 -21.31
N GLY A 139 9.92 -21.26 -20.28
CA GLY A 139 9.62 -22.44 -19.49
C GLY A 139 8.27 -22.36 -18.81
N ILE A 140 7.70 -23.51 -18.48
CA ILE A 140 6.39 -23.64 -17.86
C ILE A 140 6.59 -24.29 -16.48
N ILE A 141 5.97 -23.68 -15.46
CA ILE A 141 5.97 -24.23 -14.10
C ILE A 141 4.76 -25.13 -13.93
N GLU A 142 5.00 -26.43 -13.75
CA GLU A 142 3.97 -27.43 -13.51
C GLU A 142 4.43 -28.47 -12.49
N ASN A 143 3.58 -28.80 -11.51
CA ASN A 143 3.83 -29.89 -10.53
C ASN A 143 5.24 -29.88 -9.87
N LYS A 144 5.70 -28.71 -9.39
CA LYS A 144 7.05 -28.53 -8.78
C LYS A 144 8.22 -28.86 -9.73
N SER A 145 7.96 -28.76 -11.02
CA SER A 145 8.95 -28.93 -12.08
C SER A 145 8.89 -27.74 -13.02
N LEU A 146 10.06 -27.30 -13.45
CA LEU A 146 10.23 -26.26 -14.43
C LEU A 146 10.62 -26.92 -15.75
N HIS A 147 9.67 -26.96 -16.68
CA HIS A 147 9.89 -27.46 -18.03
C HIS A 147 10.46 -26.33 -18.89
N LEU A 148 11.73 -26.41 -19.24
CA LEU A 148 12.46 -25.42 -20.04
C LEU A 148 12.51 -25.85 -21.50
N ASN A 149 12.32 -24.90 -22.41
CA ASN A 149 12.38 -25.11 -23.85
C ASN A 149 13.45 -24.22 -24.48
N ARG A 150 14.14 -24.77 -25.50
CA ARG A 150 15.27 -24.18 -26.22
C ARG A 150 16.37 -23.75 -25.24
N VAL A 151 17.02 -24.76 -24.69
CA VAL A 151 17.92 -24.64 -23.55
C VAL A 151 19.38 -24.68 -24.00
N LYS A 152 20.21 -23.80 -23.46
CA LYS A 152 21.66 -23.83 -23.59
C LYS A 152 22.26 -24.02 -22.20
N VAL A 153 23.00 -25.10 -22.03
CA VAL A 153 23.69 -25.44 -20.78
C VAL A 153 25.16 -25.07 -20.94
N PHE A 154 25.64 -24.20 -20.06
CA PHE A 154 27.03 -23.81 -19.96
C PHE A 154 27.62 -24.45 -18.71
N THR A 155 28.59 -25.33 -18.92
CA THR A 155 29.46 -25.89 -17.88
C THR A 155 30.85 -25.29 -18.05
N LYS A 156 31.73 -25.42 -17.05
CA LYS A 156 33.10 -24.88 -17.09
C LYS A 156 33.90 -25.33 -18.32
N ASP A 157 33.58 -26.51 -18.87
CA ASP A 157 34.35 -27.15 -19.93
C ASP A 157 33.58 -27.32 -21.26
N SER A 158 32.27 -27.07 -21.31
CA SER A 158 31.46 -27.29 -22.53
C SER A 158 30.17 -26.48 -22.59
N THR A 159 29.67 -26.24 -23.81
CA THR A 159 28.34 -25.68 -24.08
C THR A 159 27.50 -26.71 -24.83
N GLU A 160 26.37 -27.10 -24.25
CA GLU A 160 25.44 -28.05 -24.85
C GLU A 160 24.08 -27.40 -25.11
N ALA A 161 23.50 -27.65 -26.28
CA ALA A 161 22.16 -27.19 -26.63
C ALA A 161 21.17 -28.35 -26.53
N HIS A 162 20.09 -28.15 -25.77
CA HIS A 162 19.03 -29.12 -25.54
C HIS A 162 17.69 -28.51 -25.98
N ASN A 163 16.84 -29.29 -26.64
CA ASN A 163 15.53 -28.79 -27.07
C ASN A 163 14.59 -28.59 -25.88
N ASN A 164 14.52 -29.57 -24.97
CA ASN A 164 13.70 -29.53 -23.76
C ASN A 164 14.54 -30.04 -22.57
N LEU A 165 14.40 -29.40 -21.41
CA LEU A 165 15.06 -29.81 -20.18
C LEU A 165 14.14 -29.56 -18.98
N THR A 166 13.97 -30.54 -18.10
CA THR A 166 13.13 -30.39 -16.91
C THR A 166 14.01 -30.27 -15.66
N ILE A 167 13.75 -29.26 -14.85
CA ILE A 167 14.46 -29.03 -13.58
C ILE A 167 13.45 -29.11 -12.42
N PRO A 168 13.75 -29.84 -11.33
CA PRO A 168 12.92 -29.77 -10.13
C PRO A 168 13.03 -28.38 -9.48
N THR A 169 11.89 -27.76 -9.16
CA THR A 169 11.84 -26.45 -8.49
C THR A 169 10.76 -26.44 -7.42
N ASN A 170 10.98 -25.70 -6.34
CA ASN A 170 9.93 -25.47 -5.35
C ASN A 170 9.16 -24.16 -5.64
N LEU A 171 9.48 -23.47 -6.74
CA LEU A 171 8.78 -22.28 -7.18
C LEU A 171 7.36 -22.65 -7.63
N SER A 172 6.39 -21.99 -7.01
CA SER A 172 5.00 -21.97 -7.46
C SER A 172 4.66 -20.54 -7.85
N VAL A 173 4.01 -20.35 -9.00
CA VAL A 173 3.63 -19.03 -9.53
C VAL A 173 2.85 -18.20 -8.48
N ASN A 174 1.96 -18.84 -7.72
CA ASN A 174 1.21 -18.16 -6.65
C ASN A 174 2.12 -17.75 -5.48
N SER A 175 3.12 -18.57 -5.15
CA SER A 175 4.13 -18.21 -4.15
C SER A 175 5.05 -17.09 -4.66
N LEU A 176 5.29 -16.98 -5.98
CA LEU A 176 6.05 -15.88 -6.55
C LEU A 176 5.34 -14.55 -6.30
N VAL A 177 4.04 -14.46 -6.63
CA VAL A 177 3.24 -13.24 -6.45
C VAL A 177 3.20 -12.82 -4.97
N ASN A 178 3.03 -13.77 -4.05
CA ASN A 178 2.94 -13.48 -2.61
C ASN A 178 4.28 -13.18 -1.94
N LYS A 179 5.41 -13.52 -2.58
CA LYS A 179 6.76 -13.26 -2.07
C LYS A 179 7.25 -11.85 -2.36
N PHE A 180 6.67 -11.16 -3.33
CA PHE A 180 7.00 -9.76 -3.57
C PHE A 180 6.48 -8.90 -2.41
N THR A 181 7.34 -7.97 -1.99
CA THR A 181 7.25 -7.18 -0.76
C THR A 181 5.86 -6.56 -0.54
N HIS A 182 5.41 -6.48 0.72
CA HIS A 182 4.21 -5.71 1.04
C HIS A 182 4.38 -4.27 0.54
N PRO A 183 3.40 -3.68 -0.19
CA PRO A 183 3.51 -2.32 -0.72
C PRO A 183 3.89 -1.26 0.33
N GLU A 184 3.55 -1.51 1.60
CA GLU A 184 3.85 -0.61 2.72
C GLU A 184 5.35 -0.48 3.05
N MET A 185 6.19 -1.42 2.61
CA MET A 185 7.65 -1.41 2.85
C MET A 185 8.42 -0.61 1.80
N VAL A 186 7.74 -0.08 0.78
CA VAL A 186 8.36 0.68 -0.29
C VAL A 186 8.03 2.16 -0.09
N SER A 187 9.09 2.97 -0.05
CA SER A 187 8.95 4.44 -0.01
C SER A 187 8.13 4.94 -1.19
N ILE A 188 7.25 5.90 -0.92
CA ILE A 188 6.40 6.57 -1.92
C ILE A 188 7.17 7.06 -3.16
N TRP A 189 8.42 7.50 -2.98
CA TRP A 189 9.27 8.01 -4.06
C TRP A 189 9.80 6.92 -4.99
N LYS A 190 10.01 5.71 -4.47
CA LYS A 190 10.49 4.57 -5.25
C LYS A 190 9.34 3.78 -5.88
N LEU A 191 8.12 4.02 -5.40
CA LEU A 191 6.94 3.25 -5.78
C LEU A 191 6.57 3.36 -7.28
N PRO A 192 6.60 4.54 -7.93
CA PRO A 192 6.30 4.64 -9.38
C PRO A 192 7.25 3.80 -10.22
N LYS A 193 8.56 3.90 -9.94
CA LYS A 193 9.58 3.13 -10.64
C LYS A 193 9.40 1.62 -10.42
N LEU A 194 9.04 1.21 -9.21
CA LEU A 194 8.74 -0.19 -8.91
C LEU A 194 7.51 -0.68 -9.69
N ILE A 195 6.47 0.14 -9.83
CA ILE A 195 5.27 -0.20 -10.61
C ILE A 195 5.66 -0.44 -12.08
N ASP A 196 6.53 0.40 -12.65
CA ASP A 196 7.03 0.21 -14.03
C ASP A 196 7.85 -1.08 -14.16
N GLU A 197 8.72 -1.38 -13.19
CA GLU A 197 9.52 -2.62 -13.16
C GLU A 197 8.63 -3.87 -13.05
N LEU A 198 7.57 -3.81 -12.24
CA LEU A 198 6.59 -4.90 -12.10
C LEU A 198 5.75 -5.10 -13.36
N LEU A 199 5.32 -4.01 -14.00
CA LEU A 199 4.58 -4.05 -15.26
C LEU A 199 5.42 -4.68 -16.37
N ASN A 200 6.69 -4.26 -16.50
CA ASN A 200 7.64 -4.83 -17.46
C ASN A 200 7.96 -6.29 -17.20
N SER A 201 7.78 -6.76 -15.96
CA SER A 201 8.00 -8.15 -15.57
C SER A 201 6.74 -9.03 -15.68
N GLY A 202 5.59 -8.47 -16.05
CA GLY A 202 4.31 -9.20 -16.19
C GLY A 202 3.60 -9.51 -14.85
N LEU A 203 3.97 -8.82 -13.78
CA LEU A 203 3.40 -9.04 -12.43
C LEU A 203 2.18 -8.12 -12.17
N PRO A 204 1.25 -8.53 -11.28
CA PRO A 204 0.08 -7.73 -10.95
C PRO A 204 0.49 -6.48 -10.17
N ILE A 205 0.13 -5.31 -10.71
CA ILE A 205 0.49 -4.00 -10.14
C ILE A 205 -0.65 -3.32 -9.37
N THR A 206 -1.87 -3.87 -9.42
CA THR A 206 -3.09 -3.21 -8.90
C THR A 206 -2.95 -2.78 -7.44
N ASN A 207 -2.47 -3.68 -6.58
CA ASN A 207 -2.28 -3.38 -5.15
C ASN A 207 -1.26 -2.25 -4.91
N TYR A 208 -0.18 -2.21 -5.69
CA TYR A 208 0.85 -1.17 -5.59
C TYR A 208 0.33 0.19 -6.06
N GLN A 209 -0.43 0.21 -7.16
CA GLN A 209 -1.06 1.43 -7.66
C GLN A 209 -2.12 1.96 -6.68
N VAL A 210 -2.96 1.09 -6.10
CA VAL A 210 -3.93 1.47 -5.07
C VAL A 210 -3.22 2.10 -3.88
N TYR A 211 -2.13 1.49 -3.40
CA TYR A 211 -1.34 2.05 -2.31
C TYR A 211 -0.72 3.41 -2.66
N TYR A 212 -0.16 3.55 -3.88
CA TYR A 212 0.41 4.81 -4.37
C TYR A 212 -0.61 5.96 -4.35
N TYR A 213 -1.76 5.76 -4.99
CA TYR A 213 -2.80 6.78 -5.03
C TYR A 213 -3.42 7.03 -3.66
N LYS A 214 -3.60 6.00 -2.82
CA LYS A 214 -4.08 6.18 -1.43
C LYS A 214 -3.13 7.05 -0.61
N GLN A 215 -1.83 6.94 -0.85
CA GLN A 215 -0.84 7.79 -0.21
C GLN A 215 -0.87 9.22 -0.76
N LEU A 216 -1.02 9.39 -2.08
CA LEU A 216 -1.08 10.70 -2.72
C LEU A 216 -2.33 11.51 -2.32
N PHE A 217 -3.49 10.87 -2.29
CA PHE A 217 -4.77 11.49 -1.90
C PHE A 217 -5.02 11.52 -0.39
N LYS A 218 -4.05 11.08 0.41
CA LYS A 218 -4.13 11.07 1.88
C LYS A 218 -4.44 12.45 2.48
N PRO A 219 -3.81 13.57 2.05
CA PRO A 219 -4.14 14.89 2.59
C PRO A 219 -5.59 15.30 2.31
N ALA A 220 -6.11 14.99 1.12
CA ALA A 220 -7.50 15.26 0.77
C ALA A 220 -8.46 14.48 1.67
N MET A 221 -8.17 13.20 1.93
CA MET A 221 -8.97 12.39 2.85
C MET A 221 -8.95 12.94 4.28
N MET A 222 -7.80 13.42 4.77
CA MET A 222 -7.70 14.02 6.12
C MET A 222 -8.51 15.33 6.22
N ILE A 223 -8.54 16.15 5.17
CA ILE A 223 -9.37 17.35 5.12
C ILE A 223 -10.85 16.97 5.13
N ALA A 224 -11.25 15.97 4.34
CA ALA A 224 -12.62 15.50 4.30
C ALA A 224 -13.10 15.04 5.69
N THR A 225 -12.27 14.32 6.45
CA THR A 225 -12.63 13.90 7.80
C THR A 225 -12.68 15.06 8.80
N ILE A 226 -11.89 16.12 8.64
CA ILE A 226 -12.01 17.35 9.47
C ILE A 226 -13.35 18.05 9.26
N ILE A 227 -13.77 18.17 8.01
CA ILE A 227 -15.05 18.79 7.68
C ILE A 227 -16.19 17.90 8.24
N LEU A 228 -16.04 16.58 8.19
CA LEU A 228 -16.98 15.66 8.82
C LEU A 228 -17.03 15.81 10.34
N ALA A 229 -15.88 15.95 11.02
CA ALA A 229 -15.84 16.20 12.47
C ALA A 229 -16.63 17.47 12.85
N SER A 230 -16.60 18.47 11.97
CA SER A 230 -17.31 19.73 12.15
C SER A 230 -18.84 19.57 12.12
N CYS A 231 -19.36 18.49 11.55
CA CYS A 231 -20.79 18.17 11.61
C CYS A 231 -21.27 17.92 13.05
N PHE A 232 -20.40 17.40 13.91
CA PHE A 232 -20.72 17.04 15.30
C PHE A 232 -20.53 18.19 16.30
N ILE A 233 -20.34 19.43 15.83
CA ILE A 233 -20.35 20.62 16.70
C ILE A 233 -21.76 20.83 17.28
N SER A 234 -21.86 21.01 18.60
CA SER A 234 -23.09 21.41 19.29
C SER A 234 -22.89 22.73 20.02
N LEU A 235 -23.59 23.78 19.58
CA LEU A 235 -23.51 25.11 20.19
C LEU A 235 -24.34 25.26 21.47
N LYS A 236 -25.21 24.28 21.79
CA LYS A 236 -26.06 24.33 22.99
C LYS A 236 -25.30 23.76 24.19
N GLN A 237 -24.92 24.63 25.12
CA GLN A 237 -24.23 24.25 26.38
C GLN A 237 -25.13 23.58 27.43
N ARG A 238 -26.45 23.51 27.21
CA ARG A 238 -27.41 23.37 28.32
C ARG A 238 -27.62 21.96 28.88
N ASP A 239 -26.73 21.00 28.63
CA ASP A 239 -26.86 19.67 29.23
C ASP A 239 -25.60 18.80 29.14
N ASN A 240 -25.60 17.67 29.85
CA ASN A 240 -24.66 16.53 29.75
C ASN A 240 -24.61 15.87 28.33
N SER A 241 -25.08 16.60 27.33
CA SER A 241 -25.19 16.26 25.92
C SER A 241 -23.86 16.37 25.18
N GLN A 242 -22.91 17.22 25.61
CA GLN A 242 -21.62 17.38 24.92
C GLN A 242 -20.79 16.09 24.94
N GLU A 243 -20.81 15.35 26.05
CA GLU A 243 -20.11 14.06 26.14
C GLU A 243 -20.78 13.00 25.25
N LYS A 244 -22.11 12.98 25.23
CA LYS A 244 -22.88 12.09 24.34
C LYS A 244 -22.59 12.37 22.87
N ILE A 245 -22.50 13.64 22.47
CA ILE A 245 -22.21 14.05 21.09
C ILE A 245 -20.78 13.69 20.69
N LEU A 246 -19.81 13.81 21.61
CA LEU A 246 -18.44 13.36 21.35
C LEU A 246 -18.38 11.85 21.14
N ILE A 247 -19.06 11.07 21.98
CA ILE A 247 -19.12 9.61 21.84
C ILE A 247 -19.79 9.24 20.51
N LEU A 248 -20.93 9.85 20.18
CA LEU A 248 -21.62 9.66 18.90
C LEU A 248 -20.74 10.06 17.70
N GLY A 249 -19.98 11.15 17.81
CA GLY A 249 -19.03 11.58 16.80
C GLY A 249 -17.93 10.56 16.57
N LEU A 250 -17.32 10.04 17.63
CA LEU A 250 -16.30 8.98 17.55
C LEU A 250 -16.83 7.72 16.86
N PHE A 251 -18.02 7.25 17.26
CA PHE A 251 -18.67 6.11 16.63
C PHE A 251 -19.01 6.37 15.16
N SER A 252 -19.54 7.54 14.83
CA SER A 252 -19.86 7.91 13.46
C SER A 252 -18.62 7.98 12.57
N GLY A 253 -17.52 8.58 13.06
CA GLY A 253 -16.26 8.63 12.34
C GLY A 253 -15.71 7.25 12.03
N PHE A 254 -15.81 6.31 12.99
CA PHE A 254 -15.44 4.91 12.77
C PHE A 254 -16.33 4.21 11.72
N ILE A 255 -17.64 4.44 11.76
CA ILE A 255 -18.59 3.88 10.78
C ILE A 255 -18.29 4.40 9.38
N VAL A 256 -18.13 5.71 9.22
CA VAL A 256 -17.85 6.35 7.93
C VAL A 256 -16.51 5.88 7.37
N TYR A 257 -15.49 5.79 8.23
CA TYR A 257 -14.20 5.23 7.85
C TYR A 257 -14.33 3.77 7.38
N SER A 258 -15.01 2.92 8.14
CA SER A 258 -15.22 1.52 7.78
C SER A 258 -15.95 1.37 6.46
N LEU A 259 -16.99 2.18 6.24
CA LEU A 259 -17.73 2.21 4.98
C LEU A 259 -16.85 2.67 3.81
N SER A 260 -15.96 3.66 4.03
CA SER A 260 -15.02 4.12 3.00
C SER A 260 -14.02 3.05 2.56
N GLU A 261 -13.53 2.22 3.50
CA GLU A 261 -12.62 1.11 3.18
C GLU A 261 -13.36 -0.03 2.45
N ILE A 262 -14.61 -0.31 2.83
CA ILE A 262 -15.45 -1.28 2.10
C ILE A 262 -15.70 -0.78 0.68
N LEU A 263 -16.07 0.50 0.52
CA LEU A 263 -16.31 1.13 -0.77
C LEU A 263 -15.07 1.02 -1.67
N LEU A 264 -13.89 1.35 -1.14
CA LEU A 264 -12.63 1.24 -1.88
C LEU A 264 -12.41 -0.19 -2.39
N LYS A 265 -12.58 -1.20 -1.54
CA LYS A 265 -12.40 -2.61 -1.93
C LYS A 265 -13.40 -3.06 -3.01
N VAL A 266 -14.66 -2.63 -2.89
CA VAL A 266 -15.69 -2.93 -3.89
C VAL A 266 -15.38 -2.24 -5.22
N LEU A 267 -14.97 -0.97 -5.19
CA LEU A 267 -14.64 -0.21 -6.39
C LEU A 267 -13.40 -0.77 -7.10
N THR A 268 -12.39 -1.24 -6.36
CA THR A 268 -11.20 -1.87 -6.95
C THR A 268 -11.50 -3.26 -7.51
N TYR A 269 -12.47 -3.99 -6.94
CA TYR A 269 -12.90 -5.29 -7.46
C TYR A 269 -13.64 -5.16 -8.81
N ASN A 270 -14.43 -4.11 -8.98
CA ASN A 270 -15.21 -3.86 -10.19
C ASN A 270 -14.41 -3.21 -11.33
N ASN A 271 -13.07 -3.22 -11.29
CA ASN A 271 -12.17 -2.64 -12.30
C ASN A 271 -12.47 -1.17 -12.68
N LEU A 272 -13.01 -0.38 -11.76
CA LEU A 272 -13.14 1.07 -11.97
C LEU A 272 -11.78 1.74 -12.02
N SER A 273 -11.71 2.92 -12.63
CA SER A 273 -10.49 3.75 -12.63
C SER A 273 -9.99 3.93 -11.20
N LEU A 274 -8.72 3.56 -10.97
CA LEU A 274 -8.11 3.57 -9.63
C LEU A 274 -8.19 4.93 -8.94
N ILE A 275 -8.07 6.01 -9.71
CA ILE A 275 -8.16 7.38 -9.21
C ILE A 275 -9.57 7.65 -8.68
N ALA A 276 -10.59 7.25 -9.45
CA ALA A 276 -11.99 7.40 -9.04
C ALA A 276 -12.29 6.57 -7.79
N ALA A 277 -11.81 5.32 -7.73
CA ALA A 277 -12.03 4.43 -6.59
C ALA A 277 -11.55 5.03 -5.25
N ILE A 278 -10.47 5.81 -5.28
CA ILE A 278 -9.84 6.39 -4.09
C ILE A 278 -10.41 7.76 -3.75
N LEU A 279 -10.74 8.57 -4.77
CA LEU A 279 -11.26 9.92 -4.56
C LEU A 279 -12.75 9.94 -4.15
N LEU A 280 -13.53 8.97 -4.63
CA LEU A 280 -14.98 8.94 -4.45
C LEU A 280 -15.42 8.87 -2.97
N PRO A 281 -14.83 8.03 -2.09
CA PRO A 281 -15.15 8.07 -0.66
C PRO A 281 -14.88 9.45 -0.03
N SER A 282 -13.74 10.08 -0.36
CA SER A 282 -13.38 11.39 0.17
C SER A 282 -14.36 12.48 -0.30
N MET A 283 -14.79 12.42 -1.56
CA MET A 283 -15.79 13.33 -2.13
C MET A 283 -17.16 13.15 -1.47
N LEU A 284 -17.62 11.92 -1.26
CA LEU A 284 -18.89 11.66 -0.55
C LEU A 284 -18.87 12.24 0.86
N ILE A 285 -17.78 12.00 1.60
CA ILE A 285 -17.59 12.57 2.93
C ILE A 285 -17.66 14.10 2.89
N PHE A 286 -16.95 14.71 1.94
CA PHE A 286 -16.95 16.17 1.77
C PHE A 286 -18.35 16.71 1.49
N PHE A 287 -19.09 16.13 0.53
CA PHE A 287 -20.43 16.58 0.15
C PHE A 287 -21.47 16.39 1.26
N ILE A 288 -21.48 15.22 1.91
CA ILE A 288 -22.39 14.96 3.04
C ILE A 288 -22.12 15.95 4.17
N SER A 289 -20.85 16.21 4.46
CA SER A 289 -20.48 17.13 5.54
C SER A 289 -20.87 18.57 5.22
N ASN A 290 -20.64 19.01 3.98
CA ASN A 290 -21.08 20.33 3.50
C ASN A 290 -22.60 20.47 3.62
N PHE A 291 -23.36 19.47 3.19
CA PHE A 291 -24.82 19.46 3.26
C PHE A 291 -25.31 19.61 4.71
N ILE A 292 -24.73 18.85 5.64
CA ILE A 292 -25.09 18.92 7.07
C ILE A 292 -24.76 20.29 7.65
N ILE A 293 -23.57 20.84 7.37
CA ILE A 293 -23.16 22.14 7.89
C ILE A 293 -24.10 23.23 7.35
N LEU A 294 -24.40 23.22 6.06
CA LEU A 294 -25.22 24.25 5.43
C LEU A 294 -26.68 24.16 5.89
N HIS A 295 -27.24 22.96 6.06
CA HIS A 295 -28.64 22.81 6.47
C HIS A 295 -28.89 23.02 7.97
N TYR A 296 -27.96 22.61 8.85
CA TYR A 296 -28.19 22.63 10.30
C TYR A 296 -27.50 23.77 11.04
N LYS A 297 -26.60 24.53 10.39
CA LYS A 297 -25.77 25.55 11.05
C LYS A 297 -25.79 26.89 10.34
N GLU A 298 -26.93 27.27 9.74
CA GLU A 298 -27.17 28.67 9.37
C GLU A 298 -27.06 29.56 10.63
N ILE A 299 -25.91 30.22 10.74
CA ILE A 299 -25.69 31.55 11.33
C ILE A 299 -25.05 32.39 10.23
#